data_AF-K0EVN0-F1
#
_entry.id   AF-K0EVN0-F1
#
_cell.length_a   1.000
_cell.length_b   1.000
_cell.length_c   1.000
_cell.angle_alpha   90.00
_cell.angle_beta   90.00
_cell.angle_gamma   90.00
#
_symmetry.space_group_name_H-M   'P 1'
#
loop_
_entity.id
_entity.type
_entity.pdbx_description
1 polymer ?
#
loop_
_entity_poly.entity_id
_entity_poly.type
_entity_poly.pdbx_seq_one_letter_code
_entity_poly.pdbx_strand_id
1 'polypeptide(L)'
;MPDNVDARLEYAHGALDLQIELLAYIEAEFLHIHPFKDFNGRAVRMMLAEMMQRLDLPVVPLYVDRDSDQFEAYLSALRVYDVDHSLAPLTEFWITQRFGALE
;
A
#
# COMPACT_ATOMS: atom_id res chain seq x y z
N MET A 1 -15.36 1.02 15.08
CA MET A 1 -14.71 2.28 14.65
C MET A 1 -14.78 2.35 13.13
N PRO A 2 -14.83 3.53 12.51
CA PRO A 2 -14.62 3.64 11.07
C PRO A 2 -13.25 3.02 10.73
N ASP A 3 -13.20 2.19 9.70
CA ASP A 3 -11.95 1.69 9.16
C ASP A 3 -11.30 2.83 8.37
N ASN A 4 -10.23 3.41 8.91
CA ASN A 4 -9.51 4.54 8.33
C ASN A 4 -8.03 4.53 8.73
N VAL A 5 -7.26 5.44 8.14
CA VAL A 5 -5.81 5.55 8.35
C VAL A 5 -5.47 5.78 9.84
N ASP A 6 -6.20 6.66 10.53
CA ASP A 6 -5.93 6.98 11.93
C ASP A 6 -6.15 5.77 12.84
N ALA A 7 -7.26 5.05 12.63
CA ALA A 7 -7.58 3.84 13.39
C ALA A 7 -6.56 2.74 13.14
N ARG A 8 -6.15 2.50 11.89
CA ARG A 8 -5.13 1.49 11.56
C ARG A 8 -3.76 1.85 12.11
N LEU A 9 -3.40 3.13 12.10
CA LEU A 9 -2.13 3.61 12.67
C LEU A 9 -2.04 3.33 14.17
N GLU A 10 -3.14 3.46 14.92
CA GLU A 10 -3.20 3.14 16.35
C GLU A 10 -2.80 1.68 16.64
N TYR A 11 -3.21 0.74 15.79
CA TYR A 11 -2.90 -0.70 15.96
C TYR A 11 -1.56 -1.12 15.33
N ALA A 12 -1.01 -0.34 14.41
CA ALA A 12 0.22 -0.69 13.71
C ALA A 12 1.49 -0.56 14.58
N HIS A 13 1.42 0.09 15.75
CA HIS A 13 2.59 0.32 16.59
C HIS A 13 3.21 -1.00 17.11
N GLY A 14 4.42 -1.32 16.63
CA GLY A 14 5.20 -2.48 17.09
C GLY A 14 4.83 -3.82 16.45
N ALA A 15 3.93 -3.82 15.46
CA ALA A 15 3.49 -5.03 14.75
C ALA A 15 3.72 -4.86 13.24
N LEU A 16 4.80 -5.47 12.72
CA LEU A 16 5.24 -5.29 11.32
C LEU A 16 4.17 -5.68 10.31
N ASP A 17 3.44 -6.76 10.56
CA ASP A 17 2.31 -7.22 9.75
C ASP A 17 1.22 -6.14 9.65
N LEU A 18 0.85 -5.53 10.77
CA LEU A 18 -0.13 -4.43 10.81
C LEU A 18 0.40 -3.14 10.18
N GLN A 19 1.71 -2.87 10.27
CA GLN A 19 2.34 -1.75 9.56
C GLN A 19 2.30 -1.93 8.05
N ILE A 20 2.58 -3.15 7.56
CA ILE A 20 2.48 -3.46 6.13
C ILE A 20 1.03 -3.39 5.65
N GLU A 21 0.09 -3.91 6.44
CA GLU A 21 -1.34 -3.79 6.13
C GLU A 21 -1.81 -2.32 6.09
N LEU A 22 -1.34 -1.48 7.01
CA LEU A 22 -1.60 -0.04 6.99
C LEU A 22 -1.10 0.62 5.70
N LEU A 23 0.12 0.29 5.26
CA LEU A 23 0.68 0.82 4.01
C LEU A 23 -0.11 0.36 2.78
N ALA A 24 -0.51 -0.91 2.74
CA ALA A 24 -1.39 -1.43 1.69
C ALA A 24 -2.74 -0.68 1.70
N TYR A 25 -3.33 -0.46 2.88
CA TYR A 25 -4.60 0.25 3.01
C TYR A 25 -4.51 1.69 2.49
N ILE A 26 -3.46 2.43 2.88
CA ILE A 26 -3.24 3.80 2.39
C ILE A 26 -3.12 3.81 0.86
N GLU A 27 -2.39 2.86 0.29
CA GLU A 27 -2.25 2.75 -1.16
C GLU A 27 -3.59 2.51 -1.85
N ALA A 28 -4.34 1.51 -1.38
CA ALA A 28 -5.60 1.10 -1.97
C ALA A 28 -6.66 2.21 -1.87
N GLU A 29 -6.87 2.74 -0.67
CA GLU A 29 -7.91 3.73 -0.40
C GLU A 29 -7.68 5.04 -1.17
N PHE A 30 -6.44 5.51 -1.21
CA PHE A 30 -6.13 6.78 -1.89
C PHE A 30 -6.25 6.64 -3.42
N LEU A 31 -5.89 5.49 -3.97
CA LEU A 31 -6.07 5.19 -5.39
C LEU A 31 -7.54 4.94 -5.75
N HIS A 32 -8.32 4.35 -4.85
CA HIS A 32 -9.76 4.15 -5.01
C HIS A 32 -10.53 5.48 -5.06
N ILE A 33 -10.25 6.39 -4.12
CA ILE A 33 -10.87 7.72 -4.07
C ILE A 33 -10.46 8.56 -5.30
N HIS A 34 -9.22 8.40 -5.76
CA HIS A 34 -8.66 9.09 -6.93
C HIS A 34 -8.93 10.62 -6.95
N PRO A 35 -8.53 11.36 -5.90
CA PRO A 35 -9.00 12.73 -5.66
C PRO A 35 -8.46 13.78 -6.64
N PHE A 36 -7.36 13.49 -7.33
CA PHE A 36 -6.75 14.41 -8.29
C PHE A 36 -7.10 14.03 -9.73
N LYS A 37 -7.12 15.03 -10.63
CA LYS A 37 -7.33 14.81 -12.07
C LYS A 37 -6.24 13.91 -12.69
N ASP A 38 -5.01 14.02 -12.20
CA ASP A 38 -3.85 13.22 -12.63
C ASP A 38 -2.85 13.17 -11.45
N PHE A 39 -1.79 12.36 -11.57
CA PHE A 39 -0.69 12.19 -10.62
C PHE A 39 -1.04 11.47 -9.31
N ASN A 40 -2.24 10.88 -9.15
CA ASN A 40 -2.60 10.12 -7.93
C ASN A 40 -1.56 9.06 -7.55
N GLY A 41 -1.10 8.27 -8.53
CA GLY A 41 -0.05 7.27 -8.30
C GLY A 41 1.28 7.87 -7.80
N ARG A 42 1.63 9.09 -8.18
CA ARG A 42 2.84 9.77 -7.66
C ARG A 42 2.61 10.35 -6.28
N ALA A 43 1.44 10.94 -6.04
CA ALA A 43 1.07 11.48 -4.74
C ALA A 43 1.01 10.39 -3.67
N VAL A 44 0.37 9.25 -3.96
CA VAL A 44 0.27 8.13 -3.02
C VAL A 44 1.64 7.55 -2.69
N ARG A 45 2.54 7.41 -3.68
CA ARG A 45 3.91 6.93 -3.41
C ARG A 45 4.71 7.88 -2.52
N MET A 46 4.55 9.19 -2.67
CA MET A 46 5.17 10.15 -1.75
C MET A 46 4.60 10.01 -0.34
N MET A 47 3.29 9.84 -0.20
CA MET A 47 2.63 9.63 1.09
C MET A 47 3.10 8.33 1.77
N LEU A 48 3.21 7.24 1.02
CA LEU A 48 3.71 5.95 1.52
C LEU A 48 5.17 6.04 1.97
N ALA A 49 6.04 6.74 1.23
CA ALA A 49 7.43 6.97 1.63
C ALA A 49 7.56 7.79 2.92
N GLU A 50 6.65 8.74 3.13
CA GLU A 50 6.58 9.52 4.37
C GLU A 50 6.07 8.65 5.53
N MET A 51 5.03 7.85 5.30
CA MET A 51 4.49 6.93 6.31
C MET A 51 5.51 5.87 6.72
N MET A 52 6.27 5.30 5.78
CA MET A 52 7.36 4.36 6.12
C MET A 52 8.39 4.99 7.04
N GLN A 53 8.75 6.26 6.82
CA GLN A 53 9.66 6.99 7.73
C GLN A 53 9.05 7.19 9.12
N ARG A 54 7.74 7.48 9.23
CA ARG A 54 7.05 7.62 10.53
C ARG A 54 6.94 6.31 11.31
N LEU A 55 6.92 5.18 10.59
CA LEU A 55 6.82 3.84 11.16
C LEU A 55 8.20 3.21 11.44
N ASP A 56 9.29 3.96 11.23
CA ASP A 56 10.67 3.47 11.32
C ASP A 56 10.95 2.25 10.41
N LEU A 57 10.31 2.21 9.23
CA LEU A 57 10.51 1.19 8.20
C LEU A 57 11.50 1.66 7.12
N PRO A 58 12.28 0.74 6.51
CA PRO A 58 13.09 1.09 5.35
C PRO A 58 12.19 1.55 4.19
N VAL A 59 12.60 2.62 3.52
CA VAL A 59 11.90 3.09 2.31
C VAL A 59 12.27 2.18 1.14
N VAL A 60 11.36 1.30 0.78
CA VAL A 60 11.49 0.37 -0.36
C VAL A 60 11.08 1.04 -1.69
N PRO A 61 11.52 0.50 -2.85
CA PRO A 61 11.02 0.96 -4.15
C PRO A 61 9.49 0.86 -4.24
N LEU A 62 8.85 2.00 -4.54
CA LEU A 62 7.40 2.09 -4.53
C LEU A 62 6.73 1.95 -5.90
N TYR A 63 7.50 2.03 -6.99
CA TYR A 63 6.98 1.89 -8.35
C TYR A 63 6.93 0.41 -8.76
N VAL A 64 5.96 0.05 -9.58
CA VAL A 64 5.89 -1.24 -10.26
C VAL A 64 6.13 -0.98 -11.74
N ASP A 65 7.15 -1.61 -12.31
CA ASP A 65 7.48 -1.46 -13.73
C ASP A 65 6.37 -2.07 -14.58
N ARG A 66 5.91 -1.35 -15.62
CA ARG A 66 4.81 -1.79 -16.49
C ARG A 66 5.12 -3.05 -17.27
N ASP A 67 6.40 -3.27 -17.57
CA ASP A 67 6.85 -4.42 -18.36
C ASP A 67 7.25 -5.61 -17.48
N SER A 68 7.02 -5.53 -16.16
CA SER A 68 7.32 -6.60 -15.21
C SER A 68 6.15 -7.56 -14.99
N ASP A 69 6.45 -8.82 -14.67
CA ASP A 69 5.45 -9.83 -14.28
C ASP A 69 4.62 -9.40 -13.04
N GLN A 70 5.19 -8.52 -12.21
CA GLN A 70 4.56 -7.98 -11.01
C GLN A 70 3.44 -6.97 -11.32
N PHE A 71 3.45 -6.36 -12.51
CA PHE A 71 2.50 -5.31 -12.88
C PHE A 71 1.06 -5.81 -12.87
N GLU A 72 0.81 -6.97 -13.47
CA GLU A 72 -0.53 -7.56 -13.51
C GLU A 72 -0.99 -8.02 -12.12
N ALA A 73 -0.09 -8.55 -11.30
CA ALA A 73 -0.40 -8.91 -9.91
C ALA A 73 -0.80 -7.67 -9.10
N TYR A 74 -0.06 -6.57 -9.25
CA TYR A 74 -0.36 -5.29 -8.61
C TYR A 74 -1.72 -4.72 -9.05
N LEU A 75 -1.98 -4.67 -10.36
CA LEU A 75 -3.26 -4.17 -10.89
C LEU A 75 -4.44 -5.05 -10.46
N SER A 76 -4.25 -6.38 -10.42
CA SER A 76 -5.27 -7.32 -9.94
C SER A 76 -5.59 -7.07 -8.46
N ALA A 77 -4.58 -6.87 -7.63
CA ALA A 77 -4.76 -6.59 -6.21
C ALA A 77 -5.53 -5.28 -5.97
N LEU A 78 -5.19 -4.21 -6.69
CA LEU A 78 -5.93 -2.95 -6.64
C LEU A 78 -7.40 -3.12 -7.07
N ARG A 79 -7.64 -3.88 -8.14
CA ARG A 79 -9.00 -4.14 -8.64
C ARG A 79 -9.85 -4.93 -7.65
N VAL A 80 -9.26 -5.86 -6.90
CA VAL A 80 -9.98 -6.59 -5.84
C VAL A 80 -10.41 -5.62 -4.73
N TYR A 81 -9.57 -4.66 -4.37
CA TYR A 81 -9.96 -3.62 -3.43
C TYR A 81 -11.09 -2.73 -3.98
N ASP A 82 -10.99 -2.31 -5.24
CA ASP A 82 -12.03 -1.47 -5.88
C ASP A 82 -13.43 -2.11 -5.89
N VAL A 83 -13.49 -3.45 -6.00
CA VAL A 83 -14.77 -4.18 -6.11
C VAL A 83 -15.27 -4.64 -4.73
N ASP A 84 -14.42 -5.27 -3.95
CA ASP A 84 -14.81 -5.99 -2.73
C ASP A 84 -14.28 -5.34 -1.44
N HIS A 85 -13.50 -4.26 -1.53
CA HIS A 85 -12.75 -3.66 -0.42
C HIS A 85 -11.85 -4.70 0.31
N SER A 86 -11.48 -5.76 -0.40
CA SER A 86 -10.61 -6.80 0.13
C SER A 86 -9.15 -6.37 -0.02
N LEU A 87 -8.50 -6.13 1.11
CA LEU A 87 -7.12 -5.65 1.16
C LEU A 87 -6.09 -6.78 1.03
N ALA A 88 -6.49 -8.03 1.29
CA ALA A 88 -5.59 -9.17 1.41
C ALA A 88 -4.63 -9.35 0.22
N PRO A 89 -5.05 -9.24 -1.06
CA PRO A 89 -4.12 -9.40 -2.18
C PRO A 89 -3.05 -8.31 -2.25
N LEU A 90 -3.39 -7.07 -1.86
CA LEU A 90 -2.44 -5.98 -1.88
C LEU A 90 -1.47 -6.08 -0.70
N THR A 91 -1.94 -6.47 0.48
CA THR A 91 -1.06 -6.77 1.62
C THR A 91 -0.06 -7.89 1.27
N GLU A 92 -0.52 -8.97 0.62
CA GLU A 92 0.36 -10.05 0.15
C GLU A 92 1.38 -9.56 -0.88
N PHE A 93 0.97 -8.68 -1.80
CA PHE A 93 1.89 -8.05 -2.75
C PHE A 93 2.97 -7.23 -2.04
N TRP A 94 2.61 -6.46 -1.02
CA TRP A 94 3.56 -5.70 -0.21
C TRP A 94 4.55 -6.62 0.52
N ILE A 95 4.06 -7.68 1.15
CA ILE A 95 4.90 -8.65 1.87
C ILE A 95 5.88 -9.30 0.91
N THR A 96 5.40 -9.86 -0.21
CA THR A 96 6.24 -10.68 -1.10
C THR A 96 7.13 -9.86 -2.04
N GLN A 97 6.61 -8.77 -2.62
CA GLN A 97 7.30 -8.06 -3.70
C GLN A 97 8.05 -6.81 -3.22
N ARG A 98 7.65 -6.21 -2.09
CA ARG A 98 8.31 -5.00 -1.58
C ARG A 98 9.25 -5.29 -0.41
N PHE A 99 8.73 -5.91 0.65
CA PHE A 99 9.54 -6.23 1.84
C PHE A 99 10.27 -7.58 1.71
N GLY A 100 9.70 -8.56 1.01
CA GLY A 100 10.35 -9.85 0.73
C GLY A 100 11.52 -9.76 -0.25
N ALA A 101 11.61 -8.66 -1.01
CA ALA A 101 12.74 -8.38 -1.89
C ALA A 101 13.97 -7.80 -1.16
N LEU A 102 13.90 -7.62 0.16
CA LEU A 102 15.01 -7.12 0.99
C LEU A 102 15.92 -8.23 1.55
N GLU A 103 15.56 -9.50 1.36
CA GLU A 103 16.39 -10.68 1.70
C GLU A 103 17.29 -11.11 0.53
#